data_AF-A0A7V9UK16-F1
#
_entry.id   AF-A0A7V9UK16-F1
#
_cell.length_a   1.000
_cell.length_b   1.000
_cell.length_c   1.000
_cell.angle_alpha   90.00
_cell.angle_beta   90.00
_cell.angle_gamma   90.00
#
_symmetry.space_group_name_H-M   'P 1'
#
loop_
_entity.id
_entity.type
_entity.pdbx_description
1 polymer ?
#
loop_
_entity_poly.entity_id
_entity_poly.type
_entity_poly.pdbx_seq_one_letter_code
_entity_poly.pdbx_strand_id
1 'polypeptide(L)' 'MPTRPSKLPRDVNERAKRILDIFTGDVKEEPPREKNAAAVALGRLGASKGGQARAVKLSPAKRKAIAKKAAEARWNKEA' A
#
# COMPACT_ATOMS: atom_id res chain seq x y z
N MET A 1 -12.07 -6.85 15.81
CA MET A 1 -10.80 -6.79 15.03
C MET A 1 -10.72 -5.43 14.37
N PRO A 2 -9.57 -4.73 14.41
CA PRO A 2 -9.44 -3.42 13.79
C PRO A 2 -9.67 -3.50 12.28
N THR A 3 -10.52 -2.64 11.74
CA THR A 3 -10.89 -2.60 10.30
C THR A 3 -9.73 -2.16 9.40
N ARG A 4 -8.68 -1.57 9.99
CA ARG A 4 -7.47 -1.14 9.31
C ARG A 4 -6.24 -1.64 10.08
N PRO A 5 -5.25 -2.27 9.39
CA PRO A 5 -3.97 -2.53 10.01
C PRO A 5 -3.27 -1.19 10.32
N SER A 6 -3.17 -0.86 11.61
CA SER A 6 -2.36 0.28 12.05
C SER A 6 -0.88 -0.08 11.97
N LYS A 7 -0.04 0.89 11.62
CA LYS A 7 1.42 0.67 11.57
C LYS A 7 1.92 0.46 12.99
N LEU A 8 2.49 -0.71 13.29
CA LEU A 8 3.08 -0.96 14.60
C LEU A 8 4.36 -0.12 14.80
N PRO A 9 4.66 0.28 16.04
CA PRO A 9 5.89 0.99 16.36
C PRO A 9 7.13 0.15 16.00
N ARG A 10 8.23 0.84 15.71
CA ARG A 10 9.50 0.19 15.34
C ARG A 10 10.18 -0.43 16.55
N ASP A 11 10.14 0.26 17.68
CA ASP A 11 10.67 -0.23 18.96
C ASP A 11 9.96 -1.51 19.42
N VAL A 12 10.72 -2.42 20.04
CA VAL A 12 10.24 -3.75 20.42
C VAL A 12 9.29 -3.67 21.62
N ASN A 13 9.60 -2.84 22.61
CA ASN A 13 8.82 -2.71 23.83
C ASN A 13 7.49 -2.00 23.54
N GLU A 14 7.54 -0.93 22.76
CA GLU A 14 6.32 -0.25 22.29
C GLU A 14 5.44 -1.19 21.47
N ARG A 15 6.04 -2.08 20.68
CA ARG A 15 5.30 -3.06 19.87
C ARG A 15 4.65 -4.12 20.74
N ALA A 16 5.37 -4.66 21.72
CA ALA A 16 4.82 -5.63 22.66
C ALA A 16 3.62 -5.04 23.42
N LYS A 17 3.75 -3.82 23.94
CA LYS A 17 2.63 -3.09 24.56
C LYS A 17 1.45 -2.95 23.61
N ARG A 18 1.69 -2.50 22.37
CA ARG A 18 0.61 -2.29 21.39
C ARG A 18 -0.11 -3.59 21.03
N ILE A 19 0.59 -4.71 20.98
CA ILE A 19 -0.01 -6.04 20.74
C ILE A 19 -0.90 -6.43 21.92
N LEU A 20 -0.44 -6.21 23.16
CA LEU A 20 -1.25 -6.45 24.36
C LEU A 20 -2.51 -5.59 24.35
N ASP A 21 -2.39 -4.29 24.08
CA ASP A 21 -3.55 -3.39 23.99
C ASP A 21 -4.57 -3.86 22.93
N ILE A 22 -4.09 -4.35 21.77
CA ILE A 22 -4.95 -4.91 20.70
C ILE A 22 -5.70 -6.16 21.19
N PHE A 23 -5.03 -7.00 21.98
CA PHE A 23 -5.60 -8.24 22.48
C PHE A 23 -6.60 -8.03 23.61
N THR A 24 -6.31 -7.10 24.53
CA THR A 24 -7.20 -6.74 25.65
C THR A 24 -8.38 -5.88 25.21
N GLY A 25 -8.31 -5.28 24.02
CA GLY A 25 -9.35 -4.39 23.50
C GLY A 25 -9.20 -2.94 23.94
N ASP A 26 -8.08 -2.57 24.57
CA ASP A 26 -7.77 -1.21 25.04
C ASP A 26 -7.33 -0.26 23.90
N VAL A 27 -7.53 -0.66 22.65
CA VAL A 27 -7.19 0.17 21.49
C VAL A 27 -8.27 1.19 21.25
N LYS A 28 -7.93 2.46 21.47
CA LYS A 28 -8.67 3.58 20.88
C LYS A 28 -8.47 3.53 19.36
N GLU A 29 -9.50 3.12 18.65
CA GLU A 29 -9.54 3.26 17.19
C GLU A 29 -9.61 4.76 16.87
N GLU A 30 -8.57 5.29 16.23
CA GLU A 30 -8.66 6.63 15.66
C GLU A 30 -9.72 6.62 14.55
N PRO A 31 -10.62 7.62 14.51
CA PRO A 31 -11.58 7.70 13.44
C PRO A 31 -10.84 7.75 12.09
N PRO A 32 -11.39 7.11 11.04
CA PRO A 32 -10.78 7.15 9.73
C PRO A 32 -10.55 8.61 9.32
N ARG A 33 -9.31 8.94 8.96
CA ARG A 33 -9.01 10.27 8.42
C ARG A 33 -9.90 10.55 7.21
N GLU A 34 -10.75 11.55 7.33
CA GLU A 34 -11.55 12.04 6.22
C GLU A 34 -10.62 12.57 5.13
N LYS A 35 -10.73 12.00 3.93
CA LYS A 35 -9.97 12.47 2.79
C LYS A 35 -10.73 13.61 2.13
N ASN A 36 -10.02 14.68 1.76
CA ASN A 36 -10.60 15.74 0.94
C ASN A 36 -11.12 15.16 -0.39
N ALA A 37 -12.43 15.24 -0.63
CA ALA A 37 -13.09 14.64 -1.79
C ALA A 37 -12.57 15.21 -3.13
N ALA A 38 -12.30 16.52 -3.18
CA ALA A 38 -11.73 17.16 -4.37
C ALA A 38 -10.32 16.63 -4.67
N ALA A 39 -9.48 16.46 -3.65
CA ALA A 39 -8.14 15.88 -3.82
C ALA A 39 -8.17 14.44 -4.34
N VAL A 40 -9.14 13.63 -3.86
CA VAL A 40 -9.34 12.26 -4.36
C VAL A 40 -9.78 12.26 -5.82
N ALA A 41 -10.72 13.12 -6.19
CA ALA A 41 -11.19 13.24 -7.57
C ALA A 41 -10.06 13.66 -8.52
N LEU A 42 -9.26 14.66 -8.14
CA LEU A 42 -8.10 15.11 -8.91
C LEU A 42 -7.04 14.00 -9.07
N GLY A 43 -6.73 13.28 -7.98
CA GLY A 43 -5.79 12.16 -8.02
C GLY A 43 -6.25 11.04 -8.98
N ARG A 44 -7.53 10.71 -8.98
CA ARG A 44 -8.12 9.71 -9.90
C ARG A 44 -8.01 10.16 -11.35
N LEU A 45 -8.33 11.42 -11.64
CA LEU A 45 -8.24 11.97 -12.99
C LEU A 45 -6.81 11.90 -13.54
N GLY A 46 -5.82 12.30 -12.72
CA GLY A 46 -4.40 12.22 -13.08
C GLY A 46 -3.92 10.78 -13.28
N ALA A 47 -4.32 9.86 -12.40
CA ALA A 47 -3.94 8.45 -12.48
C ALA A 47 -4.47 7.77 -13.76
N SER A 48 -5.71 8.05 -14.14
CA SER A 48 -6.32 7.50 -15.37
C SER A 48 -5.55 7.95 -16.62
N LYS A 49 -5.31 9.26 -16.75
CA LYS A 49 -4.56 9.84 -17.89
C LYS A 49 -3.11 9.34 -17.92
N GLY A 50 -2.43 9.34 -16.77
CA GLY A 50 -1.04 8.91 -16.67
C GLY A 50 -0.83 7.42 -16.97
N GLY A 51 -1.76 6.58 -16.51
CA GLY A 51 -1.74 5.14 -16.78
C GLY A 51 -1.86 4.80 -18.26
N GLN A 52 -2.83 5.41 -18.95
CA GLN A 52 -3.01 5.23 -20.40
C GLN A 52 -1.80 5.74 -21.19
N ALA A 53 -1.31 6.95 -20.88
CA ALA A 53 -0.14 7.51 -21.54
C ALA A 53 1.10 6.62 -21.36
N ARG A 54 1.30 6.06 -20.16
CA ARG A 54 2.39 5.12 -19.89
C ARG A 54 2.23 3.83 -20.70
N ALA A 55 1.02 3.28 -20.79
CA ALA A 55 0.74 2.05 -21.54
C ALA A 55 1.04 2.19 -23.04
N VAL A 56 0.68 3.33 -23.65
CA VAL A 56 0.95 3.64 -25.07
C VAL A 56 2.45 3.79 -25.33
N LYS A 57 3.20 4.44 -24.44
CA LYS A 57 4.66 4.64 -24.59
C LYS A 57 5.47 3.34 -24.45
N LEU A 58 4.88 2.26 -23.95
CA LEU A 58 5.56 1.01 -23.63
C LEU A 58 5.50 0.02 -24.81
N SER A 59 6.66 -0.27 -25.40
CA SER A 59 6.78 -1.28 -26.45
C SER A 59 6.52 -2.70 -25.91
N PRO A 60 6.12 -3.67 -26.76
CA PRO A 60 5.92 -5.06 -26.35
C PRO A 60 7.13 -5.67 -25.64
N ALA A 61 8.35 -5.40 -26.12
CA ALA A 61 9.59 -5.87 -25.51
C ALA A 61 9.80 -5.30 -24.10
N LYS A 62 9.57 -3.99 -23.91
CA LYS A 62 9.66 -3.35 -22.59
C LYS A 62 8.59 -3.88 -21.63
N ARG A 63 7.36 -4.13 -22.10
CA ARG A 63 6.31 -4.76 -21.29
C ARG A 63 6.73 -6.17 -20.82
N LYS A 64 7.29 -6.99 -21.72
CA LYS A 64 7.80 -8.32 -21.39
C LYS A 64 8.92 -8.28 -20.36
N ALA A 65 9.86 -7.34 -20.50
CA ALA A 65 10.96 -7.16 -19.55
C ALA A 65 10.46 -6.77 -18.15
N ILE A 66 9.49 -5.85 -18.06
CA ILE A 66 8.87 -5.45 -16.79
C ILE A 66 8.14 -6.65 -16.15
N ALA A 67 7.39 -7.43 -16.94
CA ALA A 67 6.69 -8.60 -16.44
C ALA A 67 7.65 -9.66 -15.89
N LYS A 68 8.77 -9.93 -16.60
CA LYS A 68 9.82 -10.85 -16.12
C LYS A 68 10.42 -10.36 -14.80
N LYS A 69 10.83 -9.08 -14.73
CA LYS A 69 11.37 -8.47 -13.50
C LYS A 69 10.38 -8.53 -12.33
N ALA A 70 9.10 -8.33 -12.59
CA ALA A 70 8.05 -8.43 -11.56
C ALA A 70 7.87 -9.87 -11.07
N ALA A 71 7.94 -10.86 -11.97
CA ALA A 71 7.91 -12.27 -11.60
C ALA A 71 9.13 -12.66 -10.76
N GLU A 72 10.34 -12.28 -11.17
CA GLU A 72 11.57 -12.50 -10.40
C GLU A 72 11.47 -11.88 -8.99
N ALA A 73 11.04 -10.63 -8.87
CA ALA A 73 10.90 -9.98 -7.56
C ALA A 73 9.84 -10.64 -6.65
N ARG A 74 8.79 -11.24 -7.23
CA ARG A 74 7.73 -11.92 -6.49
C ARG A 74 8.13 -13.33 -6.08
N TRP A 75 8.81 -14.05 -6.96
CA TRP A 75 9.02 -15.50 -6.84
C TRP A 75 10.45 -15.89 -6.47
N ASN A 76 11.47 -15.10 -6.83
CA ASN A 76 12.88 -15.38 -6.46
C ASN A 76 13.23 -14.83 -5.07
N LYS A 77 12.32 -14.93 -4.11
CA LYS A 77 12.58 -14.49 -2.73
C LYS A 77 13.38 -15.51 -1.92
N GLU A 78 13.84 -16.58 -2.56
CA GLU A 78 14.74 -17.58 -2.01
C GLU A 78 15.85 -17.92 -3.02
N ALA A 79 16.90 -17.11 -2.97
CA ALA A 79 18.30 -17.46 -3.27
C ALA A 79 19.20 -16.48 -2.50
#